data_AF-A0A941PM86-F1
#
_entry.id   AF-A0A941PM86-F1
#
_cell.length_a   1.000
_cell.length_b   1.000
_cell.length_c   1.000
_cell.angle_alpha   90.00
_cell.angle_beta   90.00
_cell.angle_gamma   90.00
#
_symmetry.space_group_name_H-M   'P 1'
#
loop_
_entity.id
_entity.type
_entity.pdbx_description
1 polymer ?
#
loop_
_entity_poly.entity_id
_entity_poly.type
_entity_poly.pdbx_seq_one_letter_code
_entity_poly.pdbx_strand_id
1 'polypeptide(L)'
;MSSQRLNANDLRAEARLLTLAGLILLGLGLPLTLYLVSLSLAPHGLSPVLPVAIGTPPIMLGYIACHFASVRMVKAKALEEARRQRKSGLASPAK
;
A
#
# COMPACT_ATOMS: atom_id res chain seq x y z
N MET A 1 11.39 3.88 24.19
CA MET A 1 10.60 3.50 23.00
C MET A 1 9.74 2.31 23.38
N SER A 2 8.46 2.58 23.66
CA SER A 2 7.50 1.63 24.20
C SER A 2 7.26 0.51 23.18
N SER A 3 7.62 -0.73 23.50
CA SER A 3 7.18 -1.92 22.77
C SER A 3 5.67 -2.08 22.96
N GLN A 4 4.86 -1.30 22.24
CA GLN A 4 3.45 -1.57 22.05
C GLN A 4 3.36 -2.99 21.48
N ARG A 5 2.61 -3.87 22.15
CA ARG A 5 2.34 -5.22 21.65
C ARG A 5 1.74 -5.06 20.26
N LEU A 6 2.52 -5.39 19.22
CA LEU A 6 2.07 -5.33 17.83
C LEU A 6 0.80 -6.17 17.71
N ASN A 7 -0.34 -5.51 17.53
CA ASN A 7 -1.63 -6.15 17.41
C ASN A 7 -1.94 -6.36 15.91
N ALA A 8 -2.32 -7.58 15.54
CA ALA A 8 -2.62 -7.92 14.15
C ALA A 8 -3.77 -7.07 13.57
N ASN A 9 -4.72 -6.65 14.42
CA ASN A 9 -5.84 -5.79 14.02
C ASN A 9 -5.38 -4.40 13.61
N ASP A 10 -4.46 -3.78 14.37
CA ASP A 10 -3.95 -2.45 14.09
C ASP A 10 -3.14 -2.45 12.79
N LEU A 11 -2.31 -3.47 12.57
CA LEU A 11 -1.57 -3.65 11.33
C LEU A 11 -2.50 -3.82 10.12
N ARG A 12 -3.64 -4.52 10.26
CA ARG A 12 -4.63 -4.63 9.19
C ARG A 12 -5.36 -3.33 8.93
N ALA A 13 -5.75 -2.60 9.96
CA ALA A 13 -6.41 -1.30 9.82
C ALA A 13 -5.51 -0.34 9.05
N GLU A 14 -4.24 -0.31 9.42
CA GLU A 14 -3.25 0.54 8.78
C GLU A 14 -2.93 0.10 7.34
N ALA A 15 -2.86 -1.21 7.07
CA ALA A 15 -2.74 -1.73 5.71
C ALA A 15 -3.92 -1.29 4.83
N ARG A 16 -5.16 -1.36 5.34
CA ARG A 16 -6.36 -0.92 4.59
C ARG A 16 -6.33 0.57 4.27
N LEU A 17 -5.91 1.41 5.22
CA LEU A 17 -5.75 2.85 5.00
C LEU A 17 -4.72 3.12 3.90
N LEU A 18 -3.57 2.45 3.95
CA LEU A 18 -2.54 2.57 2.93
C LEU A 18 -3.01 2.06 1.55
N THR A 19 -3.77 0.96 1.50
CA THR A 19 -4.36 0.47 0.25
C THR A 19 -5.34 1.48 -0.33
N LEU A 20 -6.22 2.06 0.49
CA LEU A 20 -7.16 3.08 0.02
C LEU A 20 -6.43 4.32 -0.51
N ALA A 21 -5.44 4.81 0.23
CA ALA A 21 -4.60 5.93 -0.21
C ALA A 21 -3.88 5.60 -1.53
N GLY A 22 -3.30 4.40 -1.62
CA GLY A 22 -2.61 3.93 -2.82
C GLY A 22 -3.53 3.82 -4.04
N LEU A 23 -4.73 3.29 -3.85
CA LEU A 23 -5.74 3.19 -4.91
C LEU A 23 -6.25 4.56 -5.34
N ILE A 24 -6.45 5.51 -4.43
CA ILE A 24 -6.84 6.89 -4.79
C ILE A 24 -5.73 7.55 -5.59
N LEU A 25 -4.49 7.45 -5.13
CA LEU A 25 -3.33 8.04 -5.81
C LEU A 25 -3.09 7.45 -7.20
N LEU A 26 -3.23 6.12 -7.36
CA LEU A 26 -3.10 5.46 -8.66
C LEU A 26 -4.31 5.73 -9.55
N GLY A 27 -5.52 5.66 -8.99
CA GLY A 27 -6.77 5.87 -9.70
C GLY A 27 -6.95 7.30 -10.21
N LEU A 28 -6.35 8.28 -9.57
CA LEU A 28 -6.31 9.67 -10.06
C LEU A 28 -5.04 9.98 -10.85
N GLY A 29 -3.88 9.52 -10.36
CA GLY A 29 -2.58 9.83 -10.94
C GLY A 29 -2.38 9.22 -12.32
N LEU A 30 -2.77 7.96 -12.54
CA LEU A 30 -2.59 7.31 -13.83
C LEU A 30 -3.48 7.94 -14.93
N PRO A 31 -4.80 8.14 -14.74
CA PRO A 31 -5.62 8.81 -15.74
C PRO A 31 -5.18 10.25 -16.01
N LEU A 32 -4.80 10.99 -14.96
CA LEU A 32 -4.26 12.33 -15.11
C LEU A 32 -2.99 12.33 -15.97
N THR A 33 -2.08 11.38 -15.73
CA THR A 33 -0.85 11.24 -16.52
C THR A 33 -1.17 10.94 -17.98
N LEU A 34 -2.09 10.01 -18.25
CA LEU A 34 -2.51 9.67 -19.61
C LEU A 34 -3.15 10.86 -20.34
N TYR A 35 -3.93 11.68 -19.62
CA TYR A 35 -4.50 12.92 -20.14
C TYR A 35 -3.40 13.95 -20.47
N LEU A 36 -2.39 14.11 -19.61
CA LEU A 36 -1.27 15.00 -19.90
C LEU A 36 -0.42 14.50 -21.07
N VAL A 37 -0.24 13.18 -21.19
CA VAL A 37 0.45 12.57 -22.34
C VAL A 37 -0.31 12.86 -23.63
N SER A 38 -1.63 12.72 -23.66
CA SER A 38 -2.41 13.02 -24.87
C SER A 38 -2.30 14.49 -25.27
N LEU A 39 -2.30 15.41 -24.30
CA LEU A 39 -2.04 16.83 -24.55
C LEU A 39 -0.62 17.12 -25.03
N SER A 40 0.39 16.36 -24.57
CA SER A 40 1.78 16.54 -24.98
C SER A 40 2.07 16.01 -26.38
N LEU A 41 1.28 15.04 -26.85
CA LEU A 41 1.39 14.46 -28.19
C LEU A 41 0.65 15.28 -29.26
N ALA A 42 -0.11 16.31 -28.89
CA ALA A 42 -0.85 17.14 -29.84
C ALA A 42 0.09 18.05 -30.67
N PRO A 43 -0.32 18.45 -31.90
CA PRO A 43 0.53 19.27 -32.80
C PRO A 43 0.97 20.63 -32.23
N HIS A 44 0.18 21.20 -31.32
CA HIS A 44 0.50 22.39 -30.52
C HIS A 44 0.44 22.05 -29.02
N GLY A 45 0.91 20.85 -28.70
CA GLY A 45 0.78 20.24 -27.38
C GLY A 45 1.62 20.88 -26.29
N LEU A 46 1.37 20.42 -25.07
CA LEU A 46 2.13 20.84 -23.89
C LEU A 46 3.55 20.24 -23.91
N SER A 47 4.41 20.76 -23.04
CA SER A 47 5.77 20.24 -22.87
C SER A 47 5.77 18.73 -22.58
N PRO A 48 6.63 17.93 -23.23
CA PRO A 48 6.72 16.48 -23.01
C PRO A 48 7.22 16.10 -21.62
N VAL A 49 7.74 17.07 -20.84
CA VAL A 49 8.18 16.87 -19.45
C VAL A 49 6.99 16.95 -18.47
N LEU A 50 5.89 17.60 -18.87
CA LEU A 50 4.75 17.86 -18.00
C LEU A 50 4.08 16.58 -17.46
N PRO A 51 3.83 15.54 -18.27
CA PRO A 51 3.25 14.29 -17.78
C PRO A 51 4.15 13.60 -16.77
N VAL A 52 5.48 13.68 -16.95
CA VAL A 52 6.45 13.09 -16.02
C VAL A 52 6.45 13.86 -14.71
N ALA A 53 6.56 15.19 -14.75
CA ALA A 53 6.66 16.02 -13.55
C ALA A 53 5.39 15.98 -12.69
N ILE A 54 4.21 15.96 -13.30
CA ILE A 54 2.92 15.97 -12.58
C ILE A 54 2.44 14.54 -12.29
N GLY A 55 2.63 13.62 -13.22
CA GLY A 55 2.09 12.26 -13.16
C GLY A 55 2.91 11.27 -12.34
N THR A 56 4.25 11.39 -12.38
CA THR A 56 5.12 10.46 -11.65
C THR A 56 4.93 10.52 -10.13
N PRO A 57 4.85 11.71 -9.48
CA PRO A 57 4.69 11.78 -8.02
C PRO A 57 3.47 11.01 -7.47
N PRO A 58 2.22 11.22 -7.94
CA PRO A 58 1.08 10.48 -7.41
C PRO A 58 1.16 8.98 -7.70
N ILE A 59 1.63 8.57 -8.88
CA ILE A 59 1.78 7.15 -9.22
C ILE A 59 2.80 6.47 -8.29
N MET A 60 3.96 7.11 -8.10
CA MET A 60 5.03 6.55 -7.27
C MET A 60 4.63 6.48 -5.80
N LEU A 61 3.97 7.52 -5.28
CA LEU A 61 3.41 7.51 -3.92
C LEU A 61 2.33 6.43 -3.77
N GLY A 62 1.48 6.26 -4.78
CA GLY A 62 0.46 5.22 -4.78
C GLY A 62 1.06 3.81 -4.73
N TYR A 63 2.11 3.56 -5.52
CA TYR A 63 2.87 2.31 -5.46
C TYR A 63 3.49 2.07 -4.08
N ILE A 64 4.14 3.09 -3.49
CA ILE A 64 4.77 2.98 -2.17
C ILE A 64 3.74 2.69 -1.08
N ALA A 65 2.58 3.35 -1.12
CA ALA A 65 1.49 3.10 -0.18
C ALA A 65 0.99 1.66 -0.28
N CYS A 66 0.76 1.16 -1.50
CA CYS A 66 0.39 -0.24 -1.73
C CYS A 66 1.46 -1.22 -1.23
N HIS A 67 2.75 -0.93 -1.47
CA HIS A 67 3.86 -1.75 -0.97
C HIS A 67 3.83 -1.85 0.57
N PHE A 68 3.72 -0.72 1.28
CA PHE A 68 3.65 -0.73 2.74
C PHE A 68 2.39 -1.43 3.27
N ALA A 69 1.27 -1.32 2.55
CA ALA A 69 0.05 -2.08 2.89
C ALA A 69 0.30 -3.58 2.84
N SER A 70 0.93 -4.09 1.78
CA SER A 70 1.30 -5.50 1.64
C SER A 70 2.22 -5.96 2.77
N VAL A 71 3.26 -5.19 3.09
CA VAL A 71 4.20 -5.51 4.18
C VAL A 71 3.46 -5.61 5.53
N ARG A 72 2.53 -4.71 5.82
CA ARG A 72 1.76 -4.71 7.07
C ARG A 72 0.79 -5.88 7.15
N MET A 73 0.16 -6.24 6.05
CA MET A 73 -0.75 -7.38 5.98
C MET A 73 -0.02 -8.71 6.17
N VAL A 74 1.18 -8.86 5.59
CA VAL A 74 2.05 -10.02 5.81
C VAL A 74 2.47 -10.12 7.28
N LYS A 75 2.89 -9.01 7.90
CA LYS A 75 3.24 -8.96 9.33
C LYS A 75 2.05 -9.33 10.23
N ALA A 76 0.84 -8.84 9.91
CA ALA A 76 -0.37 -9.21 10.65
C ALA A 76 -0.64 -10.72 10.56
N LYS A 77 -0.50 -11.31 9.37
CA LYS A 77 -0.70 -12.75 9.16
C LYS A 77 0.30 -13.59 9.96
N ALA A 78 1.58 -13.20 9.97
CA ALA A 78 2.60 -13.89 10.75
C ALA A 78 2.30 -13.87 12.27
N LEU A 79 1.79 -12.75 12.79
CA LEU A 79 1.38 -12.65 14.20
C LEU A 79 0.19 -13.57 14.53
N GLU A 80 -0.78 -13.71 13.61
CA GLU A 80 -1.91 -14.61 13.78
C GLU A 80 -1.49 -16.09 13.75
N GLU A 81 -0.61 -16.46 12.83
CA GLU A 81 -0.05 -17.81 12.73
C GLU A 81 0.72 -18.18 14.01
N ALA A 82 1.58 -17.29 14.51
CA ALA A 82 2.28 -17.49 15.77
C ALA A 82 1.32 -17.64 16.96
N ARG A 83 0.22 -16.87 17.00
CA ARG A 83 -0.81 -16.98 18.05
C ARG A 83 -1.58 -18.29 17.95
N ARG A 84 -1.90 -18.76 16.74
CA ARG A 84 -2.53 -20.06 16.52
C ARG A 84 -1.65 -21.21 17.00
N GLN A 85 -0.35 -21.19 16.66
CA GLN A 85 0.62 -22.20 17.12
C GLN A 85 0.75 -22.26 18.65
N ARG A 86 0.77 -21.10 19.33
CA ARG A 86 0.76 -21.08 20.81
C ARG A 86 -0.51 -21.69 21.37
N LYS A 87 -1.67 -21.42 20.76
CA LYS A 87 -2.96 -21.96 21.23
C LYS A 87 -3.03 -23.48 21.02
N SER A 88 -2.52 -24.00 19.90
CA SER A 88 -2.45 -25.45 19.67
C SER A 88 -1.41 -26.14 20.56
N GLY A 89 -0.27 -25.49 20.83
CA GLY A 89 0.74 -26.00 21.77
C GLY A 89 0.24 -26.07 23.21
N LEU A 90 -0.58 -25.11 23.65
CA LEU A 90 -1.25 -25.15 24.96
C LEU A 90 -2.36 -26.22 25.04
N ALA A 91 -2.91 -26.64 23.90
CA ALA A 91 -3.98 -27.63 23.83
C ALA A 91 -3.47 -29.09 23.76
N SER A 92 -2.16 -29.31 23.80
CA SER A 92 -1.57 -30.65 23.92
C SER A 92 -1.39 -30.97 25.41
N PRO A 93 -2.29 -31.74 26.04
CA PRO A 93 -2.03 -32.25 27.38
C PRO A 93 -0.80 -33.17 27.29
N ALA A 94 0.21 -32.88 28.11
CA ALA A 94 1.31 -33.80 28.34
C ALA A 94 0.71 -35.15 28.77
N LYS A 95 1.00 -36.19 27.98
CA LYS A 95 0.58 -37.56 28.26
C LYS A 95 1.53 -38.19 29.25
#